data_AF-W7WPR2-F1
#
_entry.id   AF-W7WPR2-F1
#
_cell.length_a   1.000
_cell.length_b   1.000
_cell.length_c   1.000
_cell.angle_alpha   90.00
_cell.angle_beta   90.00
_cell.angle_gamma   90.00
#
_symmetry.space_group_name_H-M   'P 1'
#
loop_
_entity.id
_entity.type
_entity.pdbx_description
1 polymer ?
#
loop_
_entity_poly.entity_id
_entity_poly.type
_entity_poly.pdbx_seq_one_letter_code
_entity_poly.pdbx_strand_id
1 'polypeptide(L)'
;MPPAAHDAAQLLWRCRQSGNVIDALPDALRPGDAAAGHAIQAALAQVAGSPVVGWKIAATSAAGQAHIQVDGPLPGRILGSFVHAMGATLSLAGNRMRVVEPEFAFRLGAALPPRATPYAVDEVLAAVASLHPAFELPDRASPTSPAPAWRS
;
A
#
# COMPACT_ATOMS: atom_id res chain seq x y z
N MET A 1 8.33 -18.54 -2.84
CA MET A 1 8.16 -17.35 -3.70
C MET A 1 9.21 -17.38 -4.80
N PRO A 2 8.91 -16.94 -6.03
CA PRO A 2 9.94 -16.86 -7.08
C PRO A 2 11.06 -15.92 -6.59
N PRO A 3 12.35 -16.29 -6.75
CA PRO A 3 13.50 -15.54 -6.21
C PRO A 3 13.46 -14.04 -6.53
N ALA A 4 13.06 -13.69 -7.76
CA ALA A 4 12.99 -12.31 -8.24
C ALA A 4 12.05 -11.40 -7.41
N ALA A 5 10.92 -11.92 -6.89
CA ALA A 5 9.98 -11.10 -6.13
C ALA A 5 10.52 -10.76 -4.74
N HIS A 6 11.19 -11.70 -4.10
CA HIS A 6 11.82 -11.49 -2.80
C HIS A 6 12.99 -10.51 -2.93
N ASP A 7 13.83 -10.67 -3.95
CA ASP A 7 15.00 -9.81 -4.18
C ASP A 7 14.60 -8.36 -4.51
N ALA A 8 13.55 -8.18 -5.32
CA ALA A 8 12.98 -6.86 -5.59
C ALA A 8 12.42 -6.22 -4.31
N ALA A 9 11.70 -6.98 -3.49
CA ALA A 9 11.18 -6.49 -2.21
C ALA A 9 12.31 -6.11 -1.24
N GLN A 10 13.38 -6.92 -1.18
CA GLN A 10 14.59 -6.59 -0.40
C GLN A 10 15.24 -5.29 -0.88
N LEU A 11 15.38 -5.09 -2.19
CA LEU A 11 15.93 -3.86 -2.74
C LEU A 11 15.08 -2.65 -2.33
N LEU A 12 13.76 -2.70 -2.55
CA LEU A 12 12.85 -1.62 -2.17
C LEU A 12 12.88 -1.35 -0.66
N TRP A 13 12.94 -2.39 0.16
CA TRP A 13 13.05 -2.25 1.61
C TRP A 13 14.35 -1.58 2.04
N ARG A 14 15.49 -1.98 1.47
CA ARG A 14 16.79 -1.32 1.72
C ARG A 14 16.76 0.15 1.32
N CYS A 15 16.21 0.48 0.14
CA CYS A 15 16.04 1.86 -0.30
C CYS A 15 15.24 2.68 0.72
N ARG A 16 14.13 2.14 1.23
CA ARG A 16 13.33 2.78 2.27
C ARG A 16 14.14 3.01 3.55
N GLN A 17 14.85 1.99 4.04
CA GLN A 17 15.62 2.07 5.28
C GLN A 17 16.76 3.09 5.20
N SER A 18 17.42 3.20 4.04
CA SER A 18 18.54 4.12 3.84
C SER A 18 18.11 5.51 3.34
N GLY A 19 16.83 5.72 3.06
CA GLY A 19 16.32 6.95 2.43
C GLY A 19 16.73 7.12 0.96
N ASN A 20 17.29 6.09 0.33
CA ASN A 20 17.67 6.11 -1.08
C ASN A 20 16.43 5.94 -1.97
N VAL A 21 16.51 6.49 -3.18
CA VAL A 21 15.50 6.32 -4.22
C VAL A 21 16.13 5.70 -5.46
N ILE A 22 15.30 4.98 -6.20
CA ILE A 22 15.67 4.39 -7.48
C ILE A 22 14.64 4.85 -8.51
N ASP A 23 15.10 5.21 -9.71
CA ASP A 23 14.21 5.59 -10.81
C ASP A 23 13.31 4.44 -11.23
N ALA A 24 13.89 3.24 -11.29
CA ALA A 24 13.21 2.01 -11.60
C ALA A 24 13.90 0.83 -10.90
N LEU A 25 13.17 -0.27 -10.76
CA LEU A 25 13.78 -1.56 -10.48
C LEU A 25 14.74 -1.94 -11.64
N PRO A 26 15.90 -2.56 -11.34
CA PRO A 26 16.75 -3.19 -12.36
C PRO A 26 15.94 -4.12 -13.25
N ASP A 27 16.30 -4.24 -14.53
CA ASP A 27 15.50 -4.99 -15.51
C ASP A 27 15.22 -6.44 -15.07
N ALA A 28 16.20 -7.10 -14.43
CA ALA A 28 16.05 -8.45 -13.89
C ALA A 28 15.06 -8.57 -12.71
N LEU A 29 14.72 -7.45 -12.06
CA LEU A 29 13.82 -7.38 -10.90
C LEU A 29 12.49 -6.67 -11.24
N ARG A 30 12.33 -6.17 -12.46
CA ARG A 30 11.11 -5.47 -12.88
C ARG A 30 9.97 -6.46 -13.06
N PRO A 31 8.79 -6.24 -12.45
CA PRO A 31 7.65 -7.13 -12.66
C PRO A 31 7.16 -7.01 -14.11
N GLY A 32 6.92 -8.14 -14.76
CA GLY A 32 6.37 -8.18 -16.13
C GLY A 32 4.87 -7.96 -16.21
N ASP A 33 4.16 -8.14 -15.09
CA ASP A 33 2.70 -7.97 -14.98
C ASP A 33 2.28 -7.56 -13.56
N ALA A 34 0.98 -7.30 -13.38
CA ALA A 34 0.40 -6.93 -12.09
C ALA A 34 0.53 -8.05 -11.04
N ALA A 35 0.46 -9.32 -11.46
CA ALA A 35 0.59 -10.46 -10.55
C ALA A 35 1.99 -10.54 -9.93
N ALA A 36 3.03 -10.33 -10.74
CA ALA A 36 4.41 -10.20 -10.30
C ALA A 36 4.60 -8.98 -9.39
N GLY A 37 3.97 -7.84 -9.72
CA GLY A 37 3.96 -6.65 -8.85
C GLY A 37 3.36 -6.94 -7.47
N HIS A 38 2.21 -7.62 -7.42
CA HIS A 38 1.58 -8.04 -6.16
C HIS A 38 2.44 -9.06 -5.40
N ALA A 39 3.18 -9.94 -6.09
CA ALA A 39 4.11 -10.87 -5.45
C ALA A 39 5.27 -10.14 -4.76
N ILE A 40 5.82 -9.08 -5.37
CA ILE A 40 6.82 -8.22 -4.73
C ILE A 40 6.25 -7.56 -3.48
N GLN A 41 5.06 -6.97 -3.57
CA GLN A 41 4.39 -6.35 -2.43
C GLN A 41 4.09 -7.36 -1.32
N ALA A 42 3.70 -8.58 -1.67
CA ALA A 42 3.43 -9.64 -0.70
C ALA A 42 4.70 -10.06 0.07
N ALA A 43 5.86 -10.04 -0.59
CA ALA A 43 7.14 -10.40 0.01
C ALA A 43 7.65 -9.38 1.05
N LEU A 44 7.19 -8.11 1.00
CA LEU A 44 7.65 -7.06 1.91
C LEU A 44 7.42 -7.40 3.38
N ALA A 45 6.34 -8.10 3.74
CA ALA A 45 6.09 -8.47 5.14
C ALA A 45 7.20 -9.37 5.70
N GLN A 46 7.63 -10.36 4.91
CA GLN A 46 8.73 -11.25 5.27
C GLN A 46 10.06 -10.50 5.30
N VAL A 47 10.33 -9.67 4.29
CA VAL A 47 11.58 -8.88 4.18
C VAL A 47 11.71 -7.88 5.34
N ALA A 48 10.62 -7.22 5.71
CA ALA A 48 10.59 -6.24 6.79
C ALA A 48 10.56 -6.89 8.19
N GLY A 49 10.37 -8.21 8.28
CA GLY A 49 10.14 -8.90 9.56
C GLY A 49 8.91 -8.37 10.31
N SER A 50 7.90 -7.89 9.59
CA SER A 50 6.76 -7.15 10.15
C SER A 50 5.45 -7.76 9.65
N PRO A 51 4.50 -8.09 10.54
CA PRO A 51 3.25 -8.73 10.14
C PRO A 51 2.38 -7.77 9.32
N VAL A 52 1.57 -8.34 8.42
CA VAL A 52 0.49 -7.60 7.76
C VAL A 52 -0.68 -7.48 8.74
N VAL A 53 -1.10 -6.25 9.03
CA VAL A 53 -2.17 -5.96 10.00
C VAL A 53 -3.44 -5.40 9.35
N GLY A 54 -3.39 -5.14 8.05
CA GLY A 54 -4.52 -4.60 7.31
C GLY A 54 -4.23 -4.37 5.84
N TRP A 55 -5.18 -3.74 5.18
CA TRP A 55 -5.13 -3.41 3.76
C TRP A 55 -5.56 -1.96 3.55
N LYS A 56 -4.94 -1.29 2.59
CA LYS A 56 -5.41 -0.04 2.00
C LYS A 56 -5.85 -0.29 0.57
N ILE A 57 -6.75 0.52 0.05
CA ILE A 57 -7.19 0.42 -1.35
C ILE A 57 -7.07 1.81 -1.96
N ALA A 58 -6.19 1.97 -2.94
CA ALA A 58 -6.07 3.20 -3.74
C ALA A 58 -6.84 3.04 -5.06
N ALA A 59 -7.01 4.16 -5.78
CA ALA A 59 -7.68 4.20 -7.08
C ALA A 59 -9.08 3.57 -7.05
N THR A 60 -9.88 3.93 -6.05
CA THR A 60 -11.25 3.42 -5.85
C THR A 60 -12.28 4.08 -6.78
N SER A 61 -11.94 5.19 -7.43
CA SER A 61 -12.79 5.87 -8.42
C SER A 61 -12.27 5.68 -9.85
N ALA A 62 -13.17 5.63 -10.83
CA ALA A 62 -12.79 5.57 -12.26
C ALA A 62 -11.89 6.75 -12.67
N ALA A 63 -12.15 7.94 -12.10
CA ALA A 63 -11.30 9.11 -12.29
C ALA A 63 -9.89 8.91 -11.72
N GLY A 64 -9.77 8.35 -10.51
CA GLY A 64 -8.49 8.02 -9.89
C GLY A 64 -7.73 6.93 -10.65
N GLN A 65 -8.44 5.92 -11.18
CA GLN A 65 -7.89 4.85 -12.01
C GLN A 65 -7.32 5.38 -13.32
N ALA A 66 -8.08 6.21 -14.03
CA ALA A 66 -7.64 6.85 -15.27
C ALA A 66 -6.44 7.79 -15.04
N HIS A 67 -6.44 8.53 -13.91
CA HIS A 67 -5.36 9.47 -13.60
C HIS A 67 -4.00 8.79 -13.39
N ILE A 68 -3.98 7.60 -12.78
CA ILE A 68 -2.74 6.84 -12.54
C ILE A 68 -2.54 5.67 -13.52
N GLN A 69 -3.38 5.58 -14.56
CA GLN A 69 -3.30 4.58 -15.64
C GLN A 69 -3.34 3.13 -15.11
N VAL A 70 -4.35 2.80 -14.31
CA VAL A 70 -4.58 1.44 -13.79
C VAL A 70 -5.98 0.95 -14.13
N ASP A 71 -6.11 -0.34 -14.37
CA ASP A 71 -7.38 -0.98 -14.79
C ASP A 71 -8.31 -1.34 -13.62
N GLY A 72 -7.97 -0.92 -12.39
CA GLY A 72 -8.79 -1.17 -11.21
C GLY A 72 -8.16 -0.66 -9.91
N PRO A 73 -8.84 -0.87 -8.78
CA PRO A 73 -8.33 -0.49 -7.47
C PRO A 73 -7.01 -1.19 -7.14
N LEU A 74 -6.12 -0.48 -6.47
CA LEU A 74 -4.80 -0.97 -6.07
C LEU A 74 -4.79 -1.35 -4.59
N PRO A 75 -4.81 -2.66 -4.24
CA PRO A 75 -4.72 -3.08 -2.85
C PRO A 75 -3.29 -2.99 -2.33
N GLY A 76 -3.08 -2.22 -1.27
CA GLY A 76 -1.84 -2.12 -0.49
C GLY A 76 -1.91 -2.94 0.79
N ARG A 77 -0.82 -3.60 1.18
CA ARG A 77 -0.71 -4.27 2.49
C ARG A 77 -0.18 -3.28 3.52
N ILE A 78 -0.80 -3.23 4.69
CA ILE A 78 -0.33 -2.40 5.81
C ILE A 78 0.51 -3.28 6.73
N LEU A 79 1.78 -2.92 6.92
CA LEU A 79 2.67 -3.58 7.87
C LEU A 79 2.46 -2.99 9.27
N GLY A 80 2.50 -3.84 10.31
CA GLY A 80 2.29 -3.43 11.70
C GLY A 80 3.28 -2.36 12.16
N SER A 81 4.51 -2.40 11.65
CA SER A 81 5.55 -1.40 11.90
C SER A 81 5.24 0.01 11.36
N PHE A 82 4.19 0.18 10.55
CA PHE A 82 3.73 1.48 10.04
C PHE A 82 2.42 1.95 10.66
N VAL A 83 1.89 1.22 11.63
CA VAL A 83 0.68 1.62 12.35
C VAL A 83 1.08 2.25 13.67
N HIS A 84 0.61 3.48 13.88
CA HIS A 84 0.88 4.25 15.09
C HIS A 84 -0.44 4.62 15.77
N ALA A 85 -0.41 4.70 17.10
CA ALA A 85 -1.55 5.17 17.86
C ALA A 85 -1.87 6.63 17.52
N MET A 86 -3.16 6.99 17.59
CA MET A 86 -3.56 8.39 17.48
C MET A 86 -2.88 9.24 18.58
N GLY A 87 -2.44 10.43 18.20
CA GLY A 87 -1.65 11.31 19.06
C GLY A 87 -0.14 11.05 19.05
N ALA A 88 0.34 10.02 18.35
CA ALA A 88 1.78 9.82 18.17
C ALA A 88 2.40 10.97 17.37
N THR A 89 3.58 11.42 17.79
CA THR A 89 4.40 12.35 17.01
C THR A 89 5.28 11.56 16.05
N LEU A 90 5.14 11.82 14.75
CA LEU A 90 5.91 11.16 13.70
C LEU A 90 6.80 12.17 12.98
N SER A 91 8.04 11.78 12.72
CA SER A 91 8.93 12.57 11.87
C SER A 91 8.63 12.29 10.41
N LEU A 92 8.42 13.35 9.62
CA LEU A 92 8.38 13.27 8.15
C LEU A 92 9.79 13.39 7.54
N ALA A 93 10.86 13.37 8.35
CA ALA A 93 12.21 13.31 7.82
C ALA A 93 12.39 12.06 6.95
N GLY A 94 12.84 12.24 5.71
CA GLY A 94 12.98 11.15 4.73
C GLY A 94 11.70 10.84 3.94
N ASN A 95 10.52 11.25 4.41
CA ASN A 95 9.29 11.19 3.60
C ASN A 95 9.33 12.30 2.54
N ARG A 96 9.26 11.89 1.27
CA ARG A 96 9.42 12.80 0.13
C ARG A 96 8.14 13.49 -0.27
N MET A 97 7.01 12.84 -0.06
CA MET A 97 5.71 13.40 -0.43
C MET A 97 5.31 14.51 0.53
N ARG A 98 5.60 14.37 1.83
CA ARG A 98 5.19 15.31 2.89
C ARG A 98 3.69 15.59 2.85
N VAL A 99 2.92 14.57 2.53
CA VAL A 99 1.45 14.60 2.48
C VAL A 99 0.90 13.80 3.67
N VAL A 100 -0.23 14.26 4.19
CA VAL A 100 -1.07 13.52 5.11
C VAL A 100 -2.46 13.45 4.49
N GLU A 101 -2.99 12.25 4.31
CA GLU A 101 -4.29 12.00 3.68
C GLU A 101 -5.29 11.55 4.76
N PRO A 102 -6.44 12.23 4.93
CA PRO A 102 -7.48 11.77 5.83
C PRO A 102 -8.25 10.59 5.21
N GLU A 103 -8.45 9.54 5.99
CA GLU A 103 -9.03 8.28 5.54
C GLU A 103 -10.09 7.75 6.52
N PHE A 104 -10.95 6.85 6.03
CA PHE A 104 -11.84 6.05 6.88
C PHE A 104 -11.31 4.62 7.00
N ALA A 105 -10.90 4.25 8.22
CA ALA A 105 -10.42 2.91 8.53
C ALA A 105 -11.55 2.04 9.10
N PHE A 106 -11.85 0.93 8.43
CA PHE A 106 -12.83 -0.05 8.88
C PHE A 106 -12.11 -1.20 9.58
N ARG A 107 -12.40 -1.40 10.88
CA ARG A 107 -11.93 -2.56 11.61
C ARG A 107 -12.94 -3.69 11.45
N LEU A 108 -12.52 -4.80 10.86
CA LEU A 108 -13.33 -6.01 10.76
C LEU A 108 -13.43 -6.72 12.11
N GLY A 109 -14.64 -7.10 12.49
CA GLY A 109 -14.94 -7.98 13.64
C GLY A 109 -15.10 -9.44 13.26
N ALA A 110 -15.36 -9.72 11.98
CA ALA A 110 -15.44 -11.06 11.43
C ALA A 110 -14.54 -11.19 10.19
N ALA A 111 -14.07 -12.41 9.94
CA ALA A 111 -13.25 -12.71 8.76
C ALA A 111 -14.11 -12.74 7.48
N LEU A 112 -13.54 -12.25 6.38
CA LEU A 112 -14.08 -12.36 5.03
C LEU A 112 -13.14 -13.26 4.19
N PRO A 113 -13.24 -14.60 4.31
CA PRO A 113 -12.35 -15.52 3.59
C PRO A 113 -12.52 -15.41 2.05
N PRO A 114 -11.48 -15.74 1.28
CA PRO A 114 -11.57 -15.73 -0.18
C PRO A 114 -12.63 -16.74 -0.66
N ARG A 115 -13.45 -16.33 -1.62
CA ARG A 115 -14.47 -17.17 -2.26
C ARG A 115 -14.67 -16.76 -3.72
N ALA A 116 -15.29 -17.62 -4.53
CA ALA A 116 -15.50 -17.37 -5.95
C ALA A 116 -16.49 -16.23 -6.23
N THR A 117 -17.53 -16.09 -5.39
CA THR A 117 -18.57 -15.07 -5.54
C THR A 117 -18.20 -13.82 -4.74
N PRO A 118 -18.21 -12.61 -5.32
CA PRO A 118 -17.97 -11.37 -4.58
C PRO A 118 -18.87 -11.23 -3.35
N TYR A 119 -18.38 -10.53 -2.32
CA TYR A 119 -19.22 -10.12 -1.19
C TYR A 119 -20.16 -9.00 -1.59
N ALA A 120 -21.42 -9.11 -1.18
CA ALA A 120 -22.35 -8.00 -1.25
C ALA A 120 -22.00 -6.94 -0.18
N VAL A 121 -22.42 -5.70 -0.40
CA VAL A 121 -22.06 -4.56 0.47
C VAL A 121 -22.55 -4.78 1.90
N ASP A 122 -23.77 -5.29 2.07
CA ASP A 122 -24.36 -5.64 3.36
C ASP A 122 -23.59 -6.75 4.08
N GLU A 123 -23.12 -7.78 3.36
CA GLU A 123 -22.24 -8.82 3.94
C GLU A 123 -20.94 -8.23 4.47
N VAL A 124 -20.31 -7.32 3.71
CA VAL A 124 -19.07 -6.65 4.15
C VAL A 124 -19.33 -5.75 5.36
N LEU A 125 -20.41 -4.96 5.33
CA LEU A 125 -20.78 -4.07 6.42
C LEU A 125 -21.11 -4.84 7.71
N ALA A 126 -21.75 -6.01 7.61
CA ALA A 126 -22.01 -6.88 8.75
C ALA A 126 -20.72 -7.41 9.40
N ALA A 127 -19.62 -7.51 8.64
CA ALA A 127 -18.32 -7.90 9.16
C ALA A 127 -17.54 -6.74 9.80
N VAL A 128 -17.98 -5.48 9.64
CA VAL A 128 -17.34 -4.30 10.25
C VAL A 128 -17.72 -4.20 11.73
N ALA A 129 -16.72 -4.21 12.62
CA ALA A 129 -16.94 -3.96 14.03
C ALA A 129 -17.00 -2.46 14.37
N SER A 130 -16.22 -1.63 13.67
CA SER A 130 -16.11 -0.20 13.95
C SER A 130 -15.46 0.55 12.80
N LEU A 131 -15.83 1.82 12.64
CA LEU A 131 -15.21 2.79 11.75
C LEU A 131 -14.40 3.79 12.57
N HIS A 132 -13.21 4.14 12.08
CA HIS A 132 -12.32 5.11 12.70
C HIS A 132 -11.85 6.13 11.66
N PRO A 133 -11.75 7.43 12.00
CA PRO A 133 -10.91 8.33 11.21
C PRO A 133 -9.45 7.89 11.33
N ALA A 134 -8.72 7.97 10.23
CA ALA A 134 -7.30 7.65 10.17
C ALA A 134 -6.57 8.66 9.29
N PHE A 135 -5.25 8.68 9.41
CA PHE A 135 -4.38 9.44 8.53
C PHE A 135 -3.41 8.49 7.83
N GLU A 136 -3.34 8.54 6.51
CA GLU A 136 -2.27 7.90 5.73
C GLU A 136 -1.14 8.90 5.49
N LEU A 137 0.10 8.42 5.67
CA LEU A 137 1.31 9.17 5.36
C LEU A 137 1.99 8.49 4.16
N PRO A 138 1.54 8.76 2.93
CA PRO A 138 2.12 8.12 1.75
C PRO A 138 3.56 8.59 1.54
N ASP A 139 4.35 7.74 0.90
CA ASP A 139 5.71 8.05 0.49
C ASP A 139 6.06 7.32 -0.80
N ARG A 140 7.14 7.73 -1.46
CA ARG A 140 7.59 7.16 -2.74
C ARG A 140 9.05 6.77 -2.72
N ALA A 141 9.36 5.64 -3.37
CA ALA A 141 10.72 5.15 -3.57
C ALA A 141 11.37 5.64 -4.87
N SER A 142 10.64 6.42 -5.70
CA SER A 142 11.16 7.04 -6.92
C SER A 142 11.36 8.56 -6.75
N PRO A 143 12.37 9.15 -7.42
CA PRO A 143 12.60 10.59 -7.35
C PRO A 143 11.57 11.40 -8.16
N THR A 144 11.06 10.84 -9.26
CA THR A 144 10.04 11.46 -10.12
C THR A 144 8.72 11.66 -9.38
N SER A 145 8.13 12.86 -9.54
CA SER A 145 6.82 13.14 -8.97
C SER A 145 5.71 12.65 -9.90
N PRO A 146 4.72 11.87 -9.44
CA PRO A 146 3.39 12.02 -10.03
C PRO A 146 2.94 13.47 -9.77
N ALA A 147 2.20 14.05 -10.72
CA ALA A 147 1.65 15.39 -10.56
C ALA A 147 0.82 15.47 -9.26
N PRO A 148 0.85 16.60 -8.51
CA PRO A 148 0.12 16.71 -7.25
C PRO A 148 -1.40 16.55 -7.47
N ALA A 149 -2.01 15.65 -6.69
CA ALA A 149 -3.41 15.23 -6.77
C ALA A 149 -4.46 16.28 -6.33
N TRP A 150 -4.09 17.54 -6.11
CA TRP A 150 -5.00 18.60 -5.64
C TRP A 150 -5.14 19.79 -6.59
N ARG A 151 -4.63 19.71 -7.82
CA ARG A 151 -4.94 20.67 -8.88
C ARG A 151 -6.08 20.17 -9.76
N SER A 152 -7.30 20.25 -9.25
CA SER A 152 -8.53 20.29 -10.04
C SER A 152 -9.61 21.02 -9.24
#